data_AF-A0A372JWD1-F1
#
_entry.id   AF-A0A372JWD1-F1
#
_cell.length_a   1.000
_cell.length_b   1.000
_cell.length_c   1.000
_cell.angle_alpha   90.00
_cell.angle_beta   90.00
_cell.angle_gamma   90.00
#
_symmetry.space_group_name_H-M   'P 1'
#
loop_
_entity.id
_entity.type
_entity.pdbx_description
1 polymer ?
#
loop_
_entity_poly.entity_id
_entity_poly.type
_entity_poly.pdbx_seq_one_letter_code
_entity_poly.pdbx_strand_id
1 'polypeptide(L)'
;MIDRDGFRPNIGIVLLNSRNEVFWAQRVRDHAWQFPQGGIDYGESPVQAMYRELHEETGLLPEHVEVLGRTRNWLRYEVPDELIRRRGRGPGRFRGQKQIWFLLRLVGHDGDICLGATDHAEFEAWRWKNYWVPVDAIIEFKREVYRCALAELSRFLRRANDSAGRSSTHSGYVSEQSRRSGMS
;
A
#
# COMPACT_ATOMS: atom_id res chain seq x y z
N MET A 1 -5.13 16.91 11.99
CA MET A 1 -5.18 18.36 11.68
C MET A 1 -5.97 18.62 10.39
N ILE A 2 -6.70 19.74 10.26
CA ILE A 2 -7.40 20.14 9.02
C ILE A 2 -6.80 21.47 8.53
N ASP A 3 -6.47 21.56 7.24
CA ASP A 3 -5.90 22.76 6.64
C ASP A 3 -6.94 23.87 6.40
N ARG A 4 -6.49 25.08 6.03
CA ARG A 4 -7.38 26.26 5.88
C ARG A 4 -8.53 26.03 4.90
N ASP A 5 -8.29 25.21 3.88
CA ASP A 5 -9.27 24.89 2.82
C ASP A 5 -10.20 23.74 3.21
N GLY A 6 -10.00 23.13 4.39
CA GLY A 6 -10.86 22.09 4.92
C GLY A 6 -10.42 20.67 4.64
N PHE A 7 -9.19 20.46 4.17
CA PHE A 7 -8.67 19.14 3.85
C PHE A 7 -7.77 18.60 4.95
N ARG A 8 -7.98 17.34 5.34
CA ARG A 8 -7.08 16.60 6.23
C ARG A 8 -5.90 16.05 5.40
N PRO A 9 -4.63 16.32 5.79
CA PRO A 9 -3.46 15.66 5.21
C PRO A 9 -3.46 14.16 5.51
N ASN A 10 -3.16 13.36 4.49
CA ASN A 10 -3.23 11.90 4.54
C ASN A 10 -2.20 11.31 3.56
N ILE A 11 -1.86 10.04 3.72
CA ILE A 11 -1.09 9.26 2.74
C ILE A 11 -1.94 8.11 2.20
N GLY A 12 -1.61 7.63 1.00
CA GLY A 12 -2.14 6.37 0.48
C GLY A 12 -1.00 5.46 0.06
N ILE A 13 -1.18 4.15 0.18
CA ILE A 13 -0.13 3.17 -0.13
C ILE A 13 -0.64 2.23 -1.22
N VAL A 14 0.06 2.19 -2.35
CA VAL A 14 -0.07 1.11 -3.34
C VAL A 14 1.08 0.15 -3.08
N LEU A 15 0.79 -0.99 -2.46
CA LEU A 15 1.78 -2.03 -2.19
C LEU A 15 1.75 -3.08 -3.30
N LEU A 16 2.88 -3.30 -3.95
CA LEU A 16 3.04 -4.30 -5.01
C LEU A 16 3.67 -5.59 -4.50
N ASN A 17 3.27 -6.72 -5.06
CA ASN A 17 4.10 -7.94 -4.99
C ASN A 17 5.09 -8.03 -6.16
N SER A 18 5.85 -9.12 -6.23
CA SER A 18 6.82 -9.40 -7.30
C SER A 18 6.19 -9.48 -8.70
N ARG A 19 4.89 -9.77 -8.79
CA ARG A 19 4.11 -9.86 -10.04
C ARG A 19 3.46 -8.53 -10.45
N ASN A 20 3.76 -7.43 -9.75
CA ASN A 20 3.11 -6.12 -9.93
C ASN A 20 1.59 -6.16 -9.69
N GLU A 21 1.12 -7.13 -8.92
CA GLU A 21 -0.23 -7.11 -8.37
C GLU A 21 -0.24 -6.21 -7.14
N VAL A 22 -1.37 -5.54 -6.90
CA VAL A 22 -1.55 -4.61 -5.79
C VAL A 22 -2.26 -5.28 -4.63
N PHE A 23 -1.84 -4.94 -3.43
CA PHE A 23 -2.51 -5.28 -2.20
C PHE A 23 -3.87 -4.57 -2.14
N TRP A 24 -4.94 -5.33 -1.98
CA TRP A 24 -6.31 -4.84 -1.92
C TRP A 24 -6.96 -5.40 -0.67
N ALA A 25 -7.37 -4.51 0.26
CA ALA A 25 -7.85 -4.92 1.57
C ALA A 25 -9.31 -4.53 1.81
N GLN A 26 -10.04 -5.39 2.52
CA GLN A 26 -11.43 -5.23 2.89
C GLN A 26 -11.53 -4.63 4.30
N ARG A 27 -12.29 -3.56 4.43
CA ARG A 27 -12.48 -2.86 5.71
C ARG A 27 -13.42 -3.63 6.62
N VAL A 28 -13.09 -3.67 7.92
CA VAL A 28 -13.94 -4.28 8.96
C VAL A 28 -15.33 -3.63 9.01
N ARG A 29 -15.40 -2.30 8.88
CA ARG A 29 -16.62 -1.53 9.21
C ARG A 29 -17.74 -1.64 8.18
N ASP A 30 -17.41 -1.63 6.90
CA ASP A 30 -18.39 -1.56 5.81
C ASP A 30 -18.09 -2.52 4.66
N HIS A 31 -17.15 -3.45 4.85
CA HIS A 31 -16.75 -4.46 3.87
C HIS A 31 -16.32 -3.89 2.52
N ALA A 32 -16.11 -2.57 2.43
CA ALA A 32 -15.62 -1.91 1.24
C ALA A 32 -14.14 -2.21 1.10
N TRP A 33 -13.70 -2.38 -0.15
CA TRP A 33 -12.30 -2.63 -0.43
C TRP A 33 -11.57 -1.34 -0.77
N GLN A 34 -10.33 -1.20 -0.28
CA GLN A 34 -9.50 -0.04 -0.55
C GLN A 34 -8.00 -0.36 -0.42
N PHE A 35 -7.17 0.63 -0.81
CA PHE A 35 -5.77 0.66 -0.45
C PHE A 35 -5.56 1.12 1.00
N PRO A 36 -4.44 0.73 1.65
CA PRO A 36 -4.02 1.31 2.92
C PRO A 36 -3.88 2.83 2.85
N GLN A 37 -4.34 3.53 3.88
CA GLN A 37 -4.32 4.99 3.93
C GLN A 37 -4.67 5.58 5.29
N GLY A 38 -3.81 6.46 5.80
CA GLY A 38 -4.12 7.20 7.01
C GLY A 38 -3.44 8.55 7.16
N GLY A 39 -3.68 9.14 8.32
CA GLY A 39 -3.44 10.57 8.54
C GLY A 39 -1.97 10.91 8.57
N ILE A 40 -1.63 12.16 8.26
CA ILE A 40 -0.33 12.71 8.64
C ILE A 40 -0.54 13.54 9.90
N ASP A 41 0.16 13.19 10.96
CA ASP A 41 0.09 13.87 12.25
C ASP A 41 0.95 15.14 12.30
N TYR A 42 0.78 15.93 13.36
CA TYR A 42 1.52 17.18 13.48
C TYR A 42 3.02 16.92 13.66
N GLY A 43 3.85 17.57 12.84
CA GLY A 43 5.30 17.37 12.84
C GLY A 43 5.75 16.09 12.12
N GLU A 44 4.82 15.25 11.65
CA GLU A 44 5.12 14.02 10.93
C GLU A 44 5.37 14.30 9.44
N SER A 45 6.46 13.76 8.90
CA SER A 45 6.70 13.79 7.46
C SER A 45 5.82 12.76 6.73
N PRO A 46 5.50 12.95 5.44
CA PRO A 46 4.73 11.96 4.68
C PRO A 46 5.35 10.55 4.67
N VAL A 47 6.69 10.45 4.74
CA VAL A 47 7.39 9.14 4.77
C VAL A 47 7.22 8.47 6.13
N GLN A 48 7.31 9.22 7.23
CA GLN A 48 7.04 8.69 8.58
C GLN A 48 5.60 8.21 8.69
N ALA A 49 4.64 9.03 8.25
CA ALA A 49 3.23 8.64 8.21
C ALA A 49 3.03 7.37 7.37
N MET A 50 3.68 7.27 6.20
CA MET A 50 3.58 6.08 5.36
C MET A 50 4.04 4.82 6.08
N TYR A 51 5.20 4.84 6.75
CA TYR A 51 5.67 3.65 7.47
C TYR A 51 4.83 3.30 8.70
N ARG A 52 4.34 4.31 9.43
CA ARG A 52 3.43 4.10 10.56
C ARG A 52 2.13 3.43 10.10
N GLU A 53 1.48 3.98 9.08
CA GLU A 53 0.22 3.45 8.54
C GLU A 53 0.43 2.09 7.86
N LEU A 54 1.56 1.86 7.20
CA LEU A 54 1.95 0.54 6.68
C LEU A 54 1.95 -0.50 7.81
N HIS A 55 2.62 -0.20 8.92
CA HIS A 55 2.69 -1.10 10.06
C HIS A 55 1.33 -1.27 10.74
N GLU A 56 0.60 -0.18 10.98
CA GLU A 56 -0.72 -0.19 11.65
C GLU A 56 -1.74 -1.04 10.87
N GLU A 57 -1.79 -0.89 9.55
CA GLU A 57 -2.84 -1.50 8.72
C GLU A 57 -2.42 -2.86 8.11
N THR A 58 -1.13 -3.18 8.04
CA THR A 58 -0.65 -4.42 7.40
C THR A 58 0.35 -5.23 8.22
N GLY A 59 0.85 -4.70 9.34
CA GLY A 59 1.91 -5.32 10.14
C GLY A 59 3.30 -5.27 9.50
N LEU A 60 3.44 -4.75 8.28
CA LEU A 60 4.71 -4.72 7.58
C LEU A 60 5.66 -3.66 8.17
N LEU A 61 6.92 -4.02 8.30
CA LEU A 61 8.02 -3.17 8.75
C LEU A 61 8.80 -2.59 7.57
N PRO A 62 9.62 -1.53 7.79
CA PRO A 62 10.41 -0.92 6.72
C PRO A 62 11.28 -1.90 5.93
N GLU A 63 11.84 -2.92 6.58
CA GLU A 63 12.66 -3.97 5.96
C GLU A 63 11.88 -4.91 5.04
N HIS A 64 10.55 -4.99 5.18
CA HIS A 64 9.70 -5.83 4.33
C HIS A 64 9.36 -5.14 3.00
N VAL A 65 9.67 -3.86 2.84
CA VAL A 65 9.26 -3.07 1.67
C VAL A 65 10.37 -2.19 1.08
N GLU A 66 10.28 -1.95 -0.22
CA GLU A 66 11.07 -0.97 -0.94
C GLU A 66 10.17 0.18 -1.43
N VAL A 67 10.57 1.43 -1.22
CA VAL A 67 9.85 2.60 -1.77
C VAL A 67 10.25 2.82 -3.22
N LEU A 68 9.36 2.57 -4.17
CA LEU A 68 9.61 2.78 -5.59
C LEU A 68 9.39 4.24 -6.03
N GLY A 69 8.50 4.96 -5.36
CA GLY A 69 8.20 6.34 -5.65
C GLY A 69 6.94 6.86 -4.96
N ARG A 70 6.59 8.11 -5.28
CA ARG A 70 5.36 8.76 -4.81
C ARG A 70 4.77 9.69 -5.86
N THR A 71 3.52 10.10 -5.65
CA THR A 71 2.93 11.21 -6.42
C THR A 71 3.67 12.50 -6.12
N ARG A 72 3.84 13.35 -7.14
CA ARG A 72 4.55 14.63 -7.01
C ARG A 72 3.76 15.61 -6.17
N ASN A 73 2.45 15.69 -6.45
CA ASN A 73 1.52 16.64 -5.87
C ASN A 73 0.47 15.94 -5.01
N TRP A 74 -0.19 16.74 -4.17
CA TRP A 74 -1.35 16.31 -3.41
C TRP A 74 -2.56 16.06 -4.32
N LEU A 75 -3.16 14.88 -4.19
CA LEU A 75 -4.45 14.54 -4.80
C LEU A 75 -5.56 14.81 -3.78
N ARG A 76 -6.70 15.35 -4.21
CA ARG A 76 -7.79 15.75 -3.30
C ARG A 76 -9.08 15.06 -3.69
N TYR A 77 -9.85 14.69 -2.67
CA TYR A 77 -11.25 14.32 -2.84
C TYR A 77 -12.08 14.97 -1.74
N GLU A 78 -13.31 15.32 -2.09
CA GLU A 78 -14.31 15.80 -1.14
C GLU A 78 -15.14 14.63 -0.64
N VAL A 79 -15.51 14.68 0.63
CA VAL A 79 -16.42 13.70 1.23
C VAL A 79 -17.83 14.25 1.10
N PRO A 80 -18.80 13.49 0.56
CA PRO A 80 -20.18 13.95 0.46
C PRO A 80 -20.73 14.42 1.81
N ASP A 81 -21.42 15.57 1.84
CA ASP A 81 -21.91 16.19 3.08
C ASP A 81 -22.77 15.26 3.93
N GLU A 82 -23.55 14.40 3.28
CA GLU A 82 -24.37 13.40 3.97
C GLU A 82 -23.50 12.43 4.81
N LEU A 83 -22.36 12.01 4.26
CA LEU A 83 -21.43 11.12 4.95
C LEU A 83 -20.67 11.86 6.07
N ILE A 84 -20.41 13.15 5.92
CA ILE A 84 -19.83 14.00 6.97
C ILE A 84 -20.79 14.08 8.16
N ARG A 85 -22.07 14.41 7.91
CA ARG A 85 -23.11 14.50 8.94
C ARG A 85 -23.31 13.18 9.69
N ARG A 86 -23.41 12.06 8.95
CA ARG A 86 -23.58 10.71 9.53
C ARG A 86 -22.44 10.31 10.48
N ARG A 87 -21.22 10.84 10.28
CA ARG A 87 -20.05 10.54 11.11
C ARG A 87 -19.96 11.38 12.40
N GLY A 88 -21.02 12.13 12.73
CA GLY A 88 -21.06 12.97 13.94
C GLY A 88 -20.08 14.15 13.89
N ARG A 89 -19.46 14.41 12.73
CA ARG A 89 -18.73 15.64 12.50
C ARG A 89 -19.79 16.68 12.14
N GLY A 90 -20.15 17.53 13.10
CA GLY A 90 -21.08 18.65 12.88
C GLY A 90 -20.63 19.55 11.71
N PRO A 91 -21.45 20.53 11.28
CA PRO A 91 -21.08 21.44 10.19
C PRO A 91 -19.80 22.17 10.58
N GLY A 92 -18.69 21.68 10.05
CA GLY A 92 -17.35 22.05 10.45
C GLY A 92 -16.50 22.25 9.22
N ARG A 93 -15.30 22.77 9.43
CA ARG A 93 -14.34 23.08 8.36
C ARG A 93 -13.89 21.85 7.54
N PHE A 94 -14.24 20.62 7.92
CA PHE A 94 -13.83 19.43 7.18
C PHE A 94 -14.63 19.27 5.88
N ARG A 95 -13.92 19.25 4.74
CA ARG A 95 -14.46 19.01 3.40
C ARG A 95 -14.01 17.68 2.81
N GLY A 96 -12.80 17.23 3.15
CA GLY A 96 -12.27 15.99 2.57
C GLY A 96 -10.82 15.73 2.93
N GLN A 97 -10.15 14.94 2.09
CA GLN A 97 -8.74 14.61 2.29
C GLN A 97 -7.88 15.09 1.13
N LYS A 98 -6.64 15.42 1.47
CA LYS A 98 -5.55 15.62 0.51
C LYS A 98 -4.49 14.55 0.78
N GLN A 99 -4.08 13.84 -0.27
CA GLN A 99 -3.23 12.67 -0.19
C GLN A 99 -1.95 12.80 -1.01
N ILE A 100 -0.85 12.34 -0.44
CA ILE A 100 0.33 11.89 -1.19
C ILE A 100 0.27 10.37 -1.26
N TRP A 101 0.43 9.82 -2.45
CA TRP A 101 0.38 8.36 -2.64
C TRP A 101 1.77 7.81 -2.85
N PHE A 102 2.11 6.73 -2.13
CA PHE A 102 3.35 6.00 -2.24
C PHE A 102 3.14 4.70 -3.02
N LEU A 103 4.12 4.33 -3.84
CA LEU A 103 4.21 3.01 -4.45
C LEU A 103 5.33 2.25 -3.76
N LEU A 104 4.97 1.13 -3.14
CA LEU A 104 5.89 0.25 -2.44
C LEU A 104 5.97 -1.10 -3.16
N ARG A 105 7.07 -1.81 -2.94
CA ARG A 105 7.23 -3.21 -3.31
C ARG A 105 7.44 -4.04 -2.07
N LEU A 106 6.67 -5.10 -1.90
CA LEU A 106 6.94 -6.15 -0.94
C LEU A 106 8.22 -6.87 -1.38
N VAL A 107 9.25 -6.81 -0.53
CA VAL A 107 10.51 -7.58 -0.66
C VAL A 107 10.59 -8.71 0.36
N GLY A 108 9.74 -8.68 1.38
CA GLY A 108 9.46 -9.80 2.27
C GLY A 108 8.53 -10.85 1.64
N HIS A 109 7.91 -11.65 2.50
CA HIS A 109 6.98 -12.72 2.13
C HIS A 109 5.53 -12.30 2.39
N ASP A 110 4.59 -12.92 1.69
CA ASP A 110 3.16 -12.71 1.94
C ASP A 110 2.76 -13.04 3.39
N GLY A 111 3.49 -13.94 4.06
CA GLY A 111 3.29 -14.30 5.47
C GLY A 111 3.70 -13.22 6.48
N ASP A 112 4.43 -12.19 6.05
CA ASP A 112 4.80 -11.06 6.90
C ASP A 112 3.61 -10.07 7.07
N ILE A 113 2.56 -10.21 6.27
CA ILE A 113 1.35 -9.39 6.35
C ILE A 113 0.47 -9.90 7.51
N CYS A 114 0.27 -9.05 8.50
CA CYS A 114 -0.57 -9.32 9.67
C CYS A 114 -1.54 -8.15 9.91
N LEU A 115 -2.80 -8.30 9.48
CA LEU A 115 -3.85 -7.27 9.65
C LEU A 115 -4.24 -7.03 11.12
N GLY A 116 -3.87 -7.95 12.02
CA GLY A 116 -4.11 -7.87 13.46
C GLY A 116 -2.86 -7.49 14.27
N ALA A 117 -1.84 -6.90 13.63
CA ALA A 117 -0.60 -6.51 14.31
C ALA A 117 -0.80 -5.39 15.35
N THR A 118 -1.92 -4.65 15.26
CA THR A 118 -2.28 -3.58 16.19
C THR A 118 -3.71 -3.72 16.70
N ASP A 119 -4.01 -3.06 17.83
CA ASP A 119 -5.36 -3.04 18.44
C ASP A 119 -6.41 -2.27 17.61
N HIS A 120 -6.02 -1.70 16.47
CA HIS A 120 -6.85 -0.85 15.61
C HIS A 120 -6.90 -1.38 14.18
N ALA A 121 -7.25 -2.66 14.02
CA ALA A 121 -7.41 -3.28 12.70
C ALA A 121 -8.45 -2.52 11.84
N GLU A 122 -7.97 -1.83 10.79
CA GLU A 122 -8.84 -1.20 9.78
C GLU A 122 -9.37 -2.25 8.78
N PHE A 123 -8.60 -3.33 8.57
CA PHE A 123 -8.87 -4.37 7.58
C PHE A 123 -9.07 -5.76 8.20
N GLU A 124 -9.95 -6.55 7.61
CA GLU A 124 -10.24 -7.94 8.04
C GLU A 124 -9.75 -9.00 7.05
N ALA A 125 -9.62 -8.64 5.77
CA ALA A 125 -9.20 -9.54 4.71
C ALA A 125 -8.41 -8.79 3.65
N TRP A 126 -7.58 -9.50 2.90
CA TRP A 126 -6.82 -8.93 1.79
C TRP A 126 -6.64 -9.94 0.66
N ARG A 127 -6.35 -9.44 -0.53
CA ARG A 127 -5.93 -10.24 -1.68
C ARG A 127 -5.07 -9.43 -2.64
N TRP A 128 -4.25 -10.13 -3.42
CA TRP A 128 -3.59 -9.54 -4.58
C TRP A 128 -4.60 -9.30 -5.72
N LYS A 129 -4.50 -8.14 -6.38
CA LYS A 129 -5.29 -7.77 -7.56
C LYS A 129 -4.38 -7.23 -8.66
N ASN A 130 -4.84 -7.31 -9.91
CA ASN A 130 -4.16 -6.60 -11.00
C ASN A 130 -4.02 -5.11 -10.67
N TYR A 131 -2.91 -4.51 -11.10
CA TYR A 131 -2.58 -3.10 -10.82
C TYR A 131 -3.74 -2.13 -11.12
N TRP A 132 -4.41 -2.34 -12.25
CA TRP A 132 -5.59 -1.59 -12.63
C TRP A 132 -6.82 -2.18 -11.95
N VAL A 133 -7.05 -1.78 -10.70
CA VAL A 133 -8.27 -2.14 -9.96
C VAL A 133 -9.48 -1.51 -10.65
N PRO A 134 -10.57 -2.27 -10.90
CA PRO A 134 -11.78 -1.72 -11.51
C PRO A 134 -12.36 -0.55 -10.70
N VAL A 135 -12.71 0.54 -11.38
CA VAL A 135 -13.28 1.75 -10.76
C VAL A 135 -14.57 1.48 -9.99
N ASP A 136 -15.34 0.49 -10.41
CA ASP A 136 -16.59 0.10 -9.76
C ASP A 136 -16.38 -0.56 -8.41
N ALA A 137 -15.18 -1.08 -8.14
CA ALA A 137 -14.81 -1.59 -6.82
C ALA A 137 -14.46 -0.47 -5.82
N ILE A 138 -14.35 0.78 -6.29
CA ILE A 138 -13.96 1.95 -5.50
C ILE A 138 -15.20 2.82 -5.26
N ILE A 139 -15.36 3.26 -4.01
CA ILE A 139 -16.42 4.21 -3.65
C ILE A 139 -16.32 5.48 -4.49
N GLU A 140 -17.46 5.95 -5.00
CA GLU A 140 -17.55 6.92 -6.10
C GLU A 140 -16.66 8.15 -5.92
N PHE A 141 -16.74 8.84 -4.78
CA PHE A 141 -16.00 10.07 -4.53
C PHE A 141 -14.47 9.88 -4.44
N LYS A 142 -13.96 8.65 -4.32
CA LYS A 142 -12.52 8.34 -4.34
C LYS A 142 -11.99 7.93 -5.71
N ARG A 143 -12.86 7.59 -6.67
CA ARG A 143 -12.48 6.99 -7.97
C ARG A 143 -11.44 7.81 -8.72
N GLU A 144 -11.62 9.12 -8.78
CA GLU A 144 -10.72 10.00 -9.53
C GLU A 144 -9.32 10.11 -8.89
N VAL A 145 -9.24 10.14 -7.56
CA VAL A 145 -7.95 10.13 -6.84
C VAL A 145 -7.21 8.83 -7.08
N TYR A 146 -7.92 7.70 -7.06
CA TYR A 146 -7.32 6.39 -7.36
C TYR A 146 -6.82 6.32 -8.79
N ARG A 147 -7.64 6.78 -9.76
CA ARG A 147 -7.26 6.84 -11.18
C ARG A 147 -6.00 7.68 -11.38
N CYS A 148 -5.96 8.88 -10.80
CA CYS A 148 -4.80 9.78 -10.87
C CYS A 148 -3.56 9.16 -10.22
N ALA A 149 -3.69 8.58 -9.02
CA ALA A 149 -2.58 7.98 -8.29
C ALA A 149 -1.98 6.80 -9.07
N LEU A 150 -2.81 5.84 -9.50
CA LEU A 150 -2.36 4.67 -10.26
C LEU A 150 -1.77 5.09 -11.61
N ALA A 151 -2.38 6.06 -12.31
CA ALA A 151 -1.83 6.58 -13.55
C ALA A 151 -0.43 7.18 -13.35
N GLU A 152 -0.23 8.04 -12.36
CA GLU A 152 1.06 8.66 -12.09
C GLU A 152 2.12 7.63 -11.64
N LEU A 153 1.74 6.70 -10.77
CA LEU A 153 2.65 5.72 -10.18
C LEU A 153 3.02 4.59 -11.16
N SER A 154 2.21 4.33 -12.19
CA SER A 154 2.44 3.27 -13.17
C SER A 154 3.81 3.35 -13.87
N ARG A 155 4.40 4.55 -13.96
CA ARG A 155 5.75 4.78 -14.53
C ARG A 155 6.87 4.03 -13.79
N PHE A 156 6.64 3.67 -12.53
CA PHE A 156 7.62 2.97 -11.70
C PHE A 156 7.53 1.43 -11.83
N LEU A 157 6.48 0.89 -12.46
CA LEU A 157 6.29 -0.56 -12.61
C LEU A 157 7.38 -1.23 -13.44
N ARG A 158 7.88 -0.53 -14.47
CA ARG A 158 8.89 -1.09 -15.38
C ARG A 158 10.29 -1.15 -14.78
N ARG A 159 10.60 -0.26 -13.82
CA ARG A 159 11.94 -0.17 -13.23
C ARG A 159 12.26 -1.31 -12.27
N ALA A 160 11.26 -1.99 -11.71
CA ALA A 160 11.49 -2.98 -10.67
C ALA A 160 11.78 -4.39 -11.19
N ASN A 161 11.34 -4.73 -12.41
CA ASN A 161 11.66 -6.02 -13.02
C ASN A 161 13.13 -6.14 -13.41
N ASP A 162 13.83 -5.02 -13.64
CA ASP A 162 15.25 -5.02 -14.02
C ASP A 162 16.18 -5.27 -12.81
N SER A 163 15.73 -4.93 -11.59
CA SER A 163 16.50 -5.12 -10.35
C SER A 163 16.47 -6.56 -9.84
N ALA A 164 15.36 -7.28 -10.05
CA ALA A 164 15.18 -8.66 -9.61
C ALA A 164 15.95 -9.69 -10.47
N GLY A 165 16.36 -9.31 -11.69
CA GLY A 165 17.09 -10.20 -12.61
C GLY A 165 18.60 -10.29 -12.38
N ARG A 166 19.18 -9.59 -11.40
CA ARG A 166 20.64 -9.56 -11.15
C ARG A 166 21.12 -10.38 -9.94
N SER A 167 20.23 -11.03 -9.21
CA SER A 167 20.58 -11.80 -8.01
C SER A 167 20.20 -13.28 -8.14
N SER A 168 20.74 -13.98 -9.14
CA SER A 168 20.67 -15.45 -9.19
C SER A 168 21.85 -16.08 -9.94
N THR A 169 23.08 -15.75 -9.56
CA THR A 169 24.25 -16.56 -9.91
C THR A 169 25.23 -16.66 -8.74
N HIS A 170 24.91 -17.49 -7.74
CA HIS A 170 25.92 -18.24 -7.00
C HIS A 170 25.29 -19.35 -6.15
N SER A 171 25.51 -20.61 -6.56
CA SER A 171 26.19 -21.62 -5.74
C SER A 171 25.87 -23.01 -6.31
N GLY A 172 26.82 -23.54 -7.08
CA GLY A 172 26.81 -24.93 -7.49
C GLY A 172 27.05 -25.83 -6.26
N TYR A 173 26.12 -26.76 -6.02
CA TYR A 173 26.40 -27.95 -5.25
C TYR A 173 26.61 -29.11 -6.24
N VAL A 174 27.88 -29.48 -6.43
CA VAL A 174 28.26 -30.78 -6.98
C VAL A 174 28.52 -31.67 -5.78
N SER A 175 27.68 -32.68 -5.57
CA SER A 175 27.96 -33.81 -4.69
C SER A 175 28.02 -35.07 -5.53
N GLU A 176 29.24 -35.41 -5.93
CA GLU A 176 29.60 -36.63 -6.64
C GLU A 176 30.15 -37.62 -5.60
N GLN A 177 29.35 -38.62 -5.23
CA GLN A 177 29.86 -39.84 -4.60
C GLN A 177 29.12 -41.04 -5.19
N SER A 178 29.75 -41.66 -6.17
CA SER A 178 29.50 -43.05 -6.53
C SER A 178 30.84 -43.71 -6.86
N ARG A 179 30.93 -45.00 -6.52
CA ARG A 179 32.03 -45.96 -6.75
C ARG A 179 33.06 -46.07 -5.62
N ARG A 180 32.73 -46.94 -4.64
CA ARG A 180 33.72 -47.82 -4.02
C ARG A 180 33.81 -49.11 -4.83
N SER A 181 35.05 -49.44 -5.15
CA SER A 181 35.54 -50.55 -5.95
C SER A 181 35.33 -51.90 -5.29
N GLY A 182 35.07 -52.92 -6.12
CA GLY A 182 35.46 -54.30 -5.82
C GLY A 182 36.90 -54.57 -6.28
N MET A 183 37.37 -55.79 -5.97
CA MET A 183 38.69 -56.38 -6.20
C MET A 183 39.73 -56.09 -5.11
N SER A 184 39.85 -57.01 -4.15
CA SER A 184 40.77 -58.15 -4.25
C SER A 184 40.31 -59.30 -3.37
#